data_AF-A0A6J5X2Q9-F1
#
_entry.id   AF-A0A6J5X2Q9-F1
#
_cell.length_a   1.000
_cell.length_b   1.000
_cell.length_c   1.000
_cell.angle_alpha   90.00
_cell.angle_beta   90.00
_cell.angle_gamma   90.00
#
_symmetry.space_group_name_H-M   'P 1'
#
loop_
_entity.id
_entity.type
_entity.pdbx_description
1 polymer ?
#
loop_
_entity_poly.entity_id
_entity_poly.type
_entity_poly.pdbx_seq_one_letter_code
_entity_poly.pdbx_strand_id
1 'polypeptide(L)' 'MFLLVDVDEVKGVALEMEIKAMPTFLMMKGGGSTDKLVGANPDAIKKMLKS' A
#
# COMPACT_ATOMS: atom_id res chain seq x y z
N MET A 1 -6.64 9.80 -4.33
CA MET A 1 -5.47 10.43 -3.68
C MET A 1 -4.37 9.39 -3.64
N PHE A 2 -3.14 9.77 -3.99
CA PHE A 2 -1.97 8.90 -3.89
C PHE A 2 -1.05 9.45 -2.81
N LEU A 3 -0.56 8.58 -1.92
CA LEU A 3 0.34 8.94 -0.85
C LEU A 3 1.62 8.12 -1.01
N LEU A 4 2.76 8.79 -0.82
CA LEU A 4 4.05 8.14 -0.65
C LEU A 4 4.36 8.21 0.83
N VAL A 5 4.65 7.06 1.43
CA VAL A 5 4.95 6.95 2.84
C VAL A 5 6.35 6.37 2.97
N ASP A 6 7.23 7.13 3.61
CA ASP A 6 8.54 6.63 4.00
C ASP A 6 8.40 5.81 5.28
N VAL A 7 8.56 4.51 5.14
CA VAL A 7 8.49 3.52 6.21
C VAL A 7 9.64 3.63 7.22
N ASP A 8 10.77 4.23 6.85
CA ASP A 8 11.88 4.47 7.77
C ASP A 8 11.59 5.64 8.69
N GLU A 9 10.83 6.64 8.22
CA GLU A 9 10.36 7.78 9.02
C GLU A 9 9.16 7.42 9.91
N VAL A 10 8.22 6.61 9.40
CA VAL A 10 6.98 6.24 10.13
C VAL A 10 6.83 4.73 10.34
N LYS A 11 7.79 4.14 11.06
CA LYS A 11 7.84 2.70 11.37
C LYS A 11 6.58 2.16 12.05
N GLY A 12 5.91 2.97 12.88
CA GLY A 12 4.66 2.57 13.56
C GLY A 12 3.54 2.25 12.57
N VAL A 13 3.37 3.09 11.54
CA VAL A 13 2.38 2.87 10.47
C VAL A 13 2.76 1.65 9.64
N ALA A 14 4.05 1.46 9.34
CA ALA A 14 4.51 0.29 8.60
C ALA A 14 4.21 -1.03 9.35
N LEU A 15 4.35 -1.04 10.68
CA LEU A 15 4.00 -2.18 11.53
C LEU A 15 2.49 -2.40 11.58
N GLU A 16 1.70 -1.35 11.80
CA GLU A 16 0.24 -1.42 11.89
C GLU A 16 -0.40 -1.92 10.57
N MET A 17 0.17 -1.51 9.43
CA MET A 17 -0.27 -1.94 8.09
C MET A 17 0.41 -3.25 7.62
N GLU A 18 1.17 -3.90 8.49
CA GLU A 18 1.90 -5.15 8.28
C GLU A 18 2.81 -5.14 7.01
N ILE A 19 3.55 -4.07 6.77
CA ILE A 19 4.46 -3.96 5.63
C ILE A 19 5.67 -4.88 5.85
N LYS A 20 5.77 -5.96 5.05
CA LYS A 20 6.83 -6.98 5.17
C LYS A 20 7.88 -6.92 4.05
N ALA A 21 7.57 -6.25 2.95
CA ALA A 21 8.45 -6.10 1.81
C ALA A 21 8.15 -4.79 1.07
N MET A 22 9.13 -4.28 0.32
CA MET A 22 9.02 -3.02 -0.38
C MET A 22 9.28 -3.22 -1.89
N PRO A 23 8.57 -2.48 -2.76
CA PRO A 23 7.44 -1.60 -2.45
C PRO A 23 6.16 -2.37 -2.11
N THR A 24 5.28 -1.79 -1.31
CA THR A 24 3.92 -2.28 -1.05
C THR A 24 2.91 -1.19 -1.35
N PHE A 25 1.88 -1.51 -2.11
CA PHE A 25 0.77 -0.62 -2.45
C PHE A 25 -0.47 -1.03 -1.67
N LEU A 26 -1.11 -0.07 -1.02
CA LEU A 26 -2.32 -0.25 -0.23
C LEU A 26 -3.44 0.59 -0.83
N MET A 27 -4.61 -0.01 -1.01
CA MET A 27 -5.83 0.69 -1.38
C MET A 27 -6.67 0.84 -0.12
N MET A 28 -7.11 2.07 0.15
CA MET A 28 -7.97 2.37 1.30
C MET A 28 -9.27 3.02 0.83
N LYS A 29 -10.39 2.54 1.36
CA LYS A 29 -11.73 3.06 1.06
C LYS A 29 -12.57 3.01 2.34
N GLY A 30 -13.30 4.09 2.65
CA GLY A 30 -14.20 4.13 3.81
C GLY A 30 -13.50 4.08 5.18
N GLY A 31 -12.22 4.47 5.27
CA GLY A 31 -11.47 4.47 6.53
C GLY A 31 -10.72 3.17 6.84
N GLY A 32 -10.74 2.16 5.95
CA GLY A 32 -9.98 0.92 6.10
C GLY A 32 -9.21 0.53 4.84
N SER A 33 -8.25 -0.40 4.98
CA SER A 33 -7.54 -1.02 3.86
C SER A 33 -8.40 -2.08 3.17
N THR A 34 -8.61 -1.94 1.87
CA THR A 34 -9.42 -2.86 1.05
C THR A 34 -8.55 -3.85 0.31
N ASP A 35 -7.45 -3.40 -0.30
CA ASP A 35 -6.55 -4.26 -1.07
C ASP A 35 -5.08 -3.94 -0.76
N LYS A 36 -4.23 -4.96 -0.87
CA LYS A 36 -2.78 -4.89 -0.63
C LYS A 36 -2.04 -5.62 -1.74
N LEU A 37 -1.08 -4.95 -2.35
CA LEU A 37 -0.21 -5.51 -3.38
C LEU A 37 1.25 -5.34 -2.96
N VAL A 38 1.98 -6.45 -2.89
CA VAL A 38 3.42 -6.45 -2.58
C VAL A 38 4.20 -6.59 -3.88
N GLY A 39 5.23 -5.77 -4.05
CA GLY A 39 6.11 -5.74 -5.21
C GLY A 39 5.68 -4.74 -6.28
N ALA A 40 6.57 -4.55 -7.26
CA ALA A 40 6.44 -3.54 -8.30
C ALA A 40 5.85 -4.11 -9.60
N ASN A 41 4.63 -4.68 -9.54
CA ASN A 41 3.94 -5.19 -10.74
C ASN A 41 2.99 -4.12 -11.32
N PRO A 42 3.33 -3.47 -12.45
CA PRO A 42 2.54 -2.37 -13.00
C PRO A 42 1.13 -2.79 -13.48
N ASP A 43 0.96 -4.00 -13.99
CA ASP A 43 -0.36 -4.49 -14.44
C ASP A 43 -1.29 -4.77 -13.26
N ALA A 44 -0.75 -5.35 -12.19
CA ALA A 44 -1.49 -5.58 -10.94
C ALA A 44 -1.89 -4.25 -10.28
N ILE A 45 -0.98 -3.26 -10.26
CA ILE A 45 -1.27 -1.91 -9.74
C ILE A 45 -2.41 -1.27 -10.55
N LYS A 46 -2.32 -1.30 -11.89
CA LYS A 46 -3.37 -0.75 -12.76
C LYS A 46 -4.72 -1.42 -12.54
N LYS A 47 -4.74 -2.74 -12.31
CA LYS A 47 -5.98 -3.49 -12.02
C LYS A 47 -6.58 -3.06 -10.69
N MET A 48 -5.75 -2.91 -9.65
CA MET A 48 -6.17 -2.44 -8.34
C MET A 48 -6.83 -1.06 -8.44
N LEU A 49 -6.22 -0.12 -9.18
CA LEU A 49 -6.75 1.25 -9.36
C LEU A 49 -8.07 1.34 -10.14
N LYS A 50 -8.46 0.28 -10.87
CA LYS A 50 -9.69 0.23 -11.66
C LYS A 50 -10.86 -0.44 -10.92
N SER A 51 -10.64 -1.00 -9.73
CA SER A 51 -11.70 -1.57 -8.87
C SER A 51 -12.41 -0.49 -8.07
#